data_AF-A0A356S950-F1
#
_entry.id   AF-A0A356S950-F1
#
_cell.length_a   1.000
_cell.length_b   1.000
_cell.length_c   1.000
_cell.angle_alpha   90.00
_cell.angle_beta   90.00
_cell.angle_gamma   90.00
#
_symmetry.space_group_name_H-M   'P 1'
#
loop_
_entity.id
_entity.type
_entity.pdbx_description
1 polymer ?
#
loop_
_entity_poly.entity_id
_entity_poly.type
_entity_poly.pdbx_seq_one_letter_code
_entity_poly.pdbx_strand_id
1 'polypeptide(L)'
;YGVCATCHGDQAQGKVAMGAPALAGQNDWYLVTQLKNFVAGYRGKHAGDAYGQQMAAMVGGLGNETAILNVVSYINTLEER
;
A
#
# COMPACT_ATOMS: atom_id res chain seq x y z
N TYR A 1 10.20 5.66 0.99
CA TYR A 1 9.00 5.42 0.15
C TYR A 1 9.30 4.92 -1.27
N GLY A 2 10.53 5.02 -1.79
CA GLY A 2 10.84 4.53 -3.15
C GLY A 2 10.52 3.05 -3.42
N VAL A 3 10.56 2.20 -2.38
CA VAL A 3 10.16 0.79 -2.47
C VAL A 3 8.68 0.62 -2.85
N CYS A 4 7.80 1.51 -2.39
CA CYS A 4 6.37 1.51 -2.72
C CYS A 4 6.15 1.87 -4.19
N ALA A 5 6.88 2.88 -4.68
CA ALA A 5 6.79 3.39 -6.05
C ALA A 5 7.25 2.38 -7.11
N THR A 6 8.16 1.46 -6.76
CA THR A 6 8.58 0.35 -7.65
C THR A 6 7.37 -0.38 -8.23
N CYS A 7 6.37 -0.67 -7.40
CA CYS A 7 5.15 -1.35 -7.82
C CYS A 7 4.00 -0.38 -8.08
N HIS A 8 3.77 0.60 -7.21
CA HIS A 8 2.61 1.50 -7.29
C HIS A 8 2.81 2.73 -8.18
N GLY A 9 3.99 2.91 -8.78
CA GLY A 9 4.29 4.07 -9.63
C GLY A 9 4.79 5.29 -8.84
N ASP A 10 5.52 6.16 -9.52
CA ASP A 10 6.18 7.33 -8.92
C ASP A 10 5.18 8.41 -8.47
N GLN A 11 3.98 8.41 -9.05
CA GLN A 11 2.84 9.25 -8.67
C GLN A 11 1.72 8.40 -8.05
N ALA A 12 2.04 7.22 -7.52
CA ALA A 12 1.06 6.29 -6.95
C ALA A 12 -0.09 5.92 -7.92
N GLN A 13 0.14 6.01 -9.23
CA GLN A 13 -0.84 5.78 -10.29
C GLN A 13 -1.14 4.30 -10.59
N GLY A 14 -0.44 3.39 -9.90
CA GLY A 14 -0.50 1.95 -10.13
C GLY A 14 0.32 1.49 -11.32
N LYS A 15 0.52 0.16 -11.42
CA LYS A 15 1.18 -0.49 -12.56
C LYS A 15 0.48 -1.80 -12.87
N VAL A 16 -0.28 -1.82 -13.96
CA VAL A 16 -1.04 -3.00 -14.42
C VAL A 16 -0.13 -4.21 -14.64
N ALA A 17 1.06 -4.00 -15.22
CA ALA A 17 2.04 -5.07 -15.44
C ALA A 17 2.51 -5.77 -14.15
N MET A 18 2.39 -5.09 -13.00
CA MET A 18 2.74 -5.63 -11.68
C MET A 18 1.51 -6.09 -10.88
N GLY A 19 0.29 -5.96 -11.43
CA GLY A 19 -0.95 -6.16 -10.68
C GLY A 19 -1.12 -5.17 -9.52
N ALA A 20 -0.37 -4.06 -9.52
CA ALA A 20 -0.36 -3.10 -8.43
C ALA A 20 -1.42 -2.01 -8.67
N PRO A 21 -2.39 -1.82 -7.77
CA PRO A 21 -3.45 -0.84 -7.94
C PRO A 21 -2.91 0.59 -7.78
N ALA A 22 -3.64 1.54 -8.35
CA ALA A 22 -3.46 2.96 -8.05
C ALA A 22 -3.80 3.25 -6.58
N LEU A 23 -3.00 4.10 -5.95
CA LEU A 23 -3.21 4.60 -4.60
C LEU A 23 -3.49 6.12 -4.58
N ALA A 24 -3.06 6.87 -5.61
CA ALA A 24 -3.39 8.29 -5.76
C ALA A 24 -4.91 8.48 -5.86
N GLY A 25 -5.44 9.50 -5.19
CA GLY A 25 -6.87 9.80 -5.12
C GLY A 25 -7.70 8.82 -4.29
N GLN A 26 -7.06 7.87 -3.60
CA GLN A 26 -7.77 6.99 -2.66
C GLN A 26 -7.91 7.68 -1.30
N ASN A 27 -9.05 7.44 -0.63
CA ASN A 27 -9.32 8.01 0.67
C ASN A 27 -8.30 7.56 1.73
N ASP A 28 -7.82 8.51 2.53
CA ASP A 28 -6.87 8.31 3.62
C ASP A 28 -7.29 7.17 4.56
N TRP A 29 -8.53 7.21 5.02
CA TRP A 29 -9.06 6.21 5.94
C TRP A 29 -8.98 4.81 5.34
N TYR A 30 -9.26 4.68 4.04
CA TYR A 30 -9.22 3.40 3.35
C TYR A 30 -7.78 2.90 3.26
N LEU A 31 -6.84 3.75 2.84
CA LEU A 31 -5.42 3.39 2.74
C LEU A 31 -4.86 2.95 4.10
N VAL A 32 -5.15 3.71 5.17
CA VAL A 32 -4.75 3.34 6.54
C VAL A 32 -5.35 2.00 6.93
N THR A 33 -6.65 1.79 6.71
CA THR A 33 -7.31 0.53 7.04
C THR A 33 -6.72 -0.65 6.27
N GLN A 34 -6.43 -0.50 4.97
CA GLN A 34 -5.85 -1.59 4.18
C GLN A 34 -4.44 -1.95 4.65
N LEU A 35 -3.59 -0.95 4.92
CA LEU A 35 -2.24 -1.19 5.46
C LEU A 35 -2.31 -1.91 6.81
N LYS A 36 -3.19 -1.45 7.72
CA LYS A 36 -3.43 -2.13 9.00
C LYS A 36 -3.90 -3.57 8.82
N ASN A 37 -4.80 -3.82 7.86
CA ASN A 37 -5.32 -5.15 7.59
C ASN A 37 -4.26 -6.11 7.04
N PHE A 38 -3.34 -5.63 6.20
CA PHE A 38 -2.22 -6.45 5.73
C PHE A 38 -1.24 -6.74 6.88
N VAL A 39 -0.88 -5.74 7.71
CA VAL A 39 0.00 -5.92 8.87
C VAL A 39 -0.59 -6.90 9.89
N ALA A 40 -1.90 -6.79 10.19
CA ALA A 40 -2.61 -7.71 11.07
C ALA A 40 -2.83 -9.10 10.43
N GLY A 41 -2.64 -9.22 9.12
CA GLY A 41 -2.89 -10.45 8.37
C GLY A 41 -4.36 -10.76 8.12
N TYR A 42 -5.26 -9.77 8.26
CA TYR A 42 -6.64 -9.86 7.77
C TYR A 42 -6.71 -9.85 6.23
N ARG A 43 -5.66 -9.35 5.56
CA ARG A 43 -5.45 -9.45 4.11
C ARG A 43 -4.11 -10.11 3.79
N GLY A 44 -4.02 -10.76 2.63
CA GLY A 44 -2.76 -11.33 2.13
C GLY A 44 -2.30 -12.63 2.78
N LYS A 45 -3.20 -13.36 3.47
CA LYS A 45 -2.90 -14.70 4.02
C LYS A 45 -3.57 -15.86 3.26
N HIS A 46 -4.55 -15.57 2.42
CA HIS A 46 -5.24 -16.61 1.67
C HIS A 46 -4.29 -17.24 0.63
N ALA A 47 -4.29 -18.57 0.51
CA ALA A 47 -3.34 -19.28 -0.34
C ALA A 47 -3.45 -18.93 -1.84
N GLY A 48 -4.64 -18.52 -2.29
CA GLY A 48 -4.86 -18.04 -3.66
C GLY A 48 -4.61 -16.54 -3.89
N ASP A 49 -4.22 -15.78 -2.86
CA ASP A 49 -4.02 -14.33 -2.92
C ASP A 49 -2.53 -13.98 -3.03
N ALA A 50 -1.91 -14.36 -4.14
CA ALA A 50 -0.47 -14.15 -4.35
C ALA A 50 -0.06 -12.67 -4.27
N TYR A 51 -0.86 -11.77 -4.85
CA TYR A 51 -0.61 -10.32 -4.78
C TYR A 51 -0.79 -9.77 -3.37
N GLY A 52 -1.80 -10.24 -2.64
CA GLY A 52 -1.99 -9.86 -1.25
C GLY A 52 -0.88 -10.39 -0.35
N GLN A 53 -0.36 -11.61 -0.59
CA GLN A 53 0.81 -12.14 0.11
C GLN A 53 2.05 -11.31 -0.14
N GLN A 54 2.28 -10.90 -1.39
CA GLN A 54 3.36 -9.97 -1.72
C GLN A 54 3.20 -8.64 -0.98
N MET A 55 2.00 -8.05 -0.98
CA MET A 55 1.74 -6.82 -0.23
C MET A 55 1.90 -6.99 1.27
N ALA A 56 1.44 -8.10 1.85
CA ALA A 56 1.62 -8.43 3.27
C ALA A 56 3.11 -8.50 3.64
N ALA A 57 3.94 -9.11 2.79
CA ALA A 57 5.39 -9.14 2.99
C ALA A 57 6.01 -7.72 2.93
N MET A 58 5.58 -6.89 1.98
CA MET A 58 6.10 -5.52 1.84
C MET A 58 5.74 -4.62 3.02
N VAL A 59 4.52 -4.75 3.56
CA VAL A 59 4.08 -3.94 4.71
C VAL A 59 4.49 -4.52 6.05
N GLY A 60 4.97 -5.76 6.11
CA GLY A 60 5.43 -6.40 7.36
C GLY A 60 6.56 -5.64 8.07
N GLY A 61 7.28 -4.77 7.34
CA GLY A 61 8.27 -3.85 7.90
C GLY A 61 7.71 -2.54 8.48
N LEU A 62 6.40 -2.27 8.35
CA LEU A 62 5.76 -1.11 8.98
C LEU A 62 5.54 -1.42 10.46
N GLY A 63 6.54 -1.06 11.28
CA GLY A 63 6.60 -1.48 12.68
C GLY A 63 5.57 -0.85 13.63
N ASN A 64 4.84 0.19 13.22
CA ASN A 64 3.82 0.84 14.06
C ASN A 64 2.84 1.71 13.24
N GLU A 65 1.82 2.24 13.93
CA GLU A 65 0.81 3.12 13.34
C GLU A 65 1.39 4.39 12.73
N THR A 66 2.40 5.00 13.35
CA THR A 66 3.08 6.19 12.80
C THR A 66 3.69 5.88 11.44
N ALA A 67 4.30 4.70 11.24
CA ALA A 67 4.85 4.30 9.95
C ALA A 67 3.75 4.17 8.88
N ILE A 68 2.59 3.63 9.24
CA ILE A 68 1.42 3.53 8.35
C ILE A 68 0.93 4.92 7.94
N LEU A 69 0.72 5.82 8.92
CA LEU A 69 0.26 7.18 8.67
C LEU A 69 1.24 7.97 7.82
N ASN A 70 2.54 7.78 8.02
CA ASN A 70 3.57 8.45 7.23
C ASN A 70 3.55 8.00 5.76
N VAL A 71 3.28 6.72 5.49
CA VAL A 71 3.09 6.21 4.11
C VAL A 71 1.88 6.86 3.45
N VAL A 72 0.74 6.92 4.14
CA VAL A 72 -0.48 7.54 3.60
C VAL A 72 -0.29 9.03 3.38
N SER A 73 0.30 9.72 4.36
CA SER A 73 0.67 11.14 4.24
C SER A 73 1.55 11.39 3.01
N TYR A 74 2.55 10.53 2.76
CA TYR A 74 3.37 10.62 1.56
C TYR A 74 2.55 10.40 0.28
N ILE A 75 1.68 9.39 0.22
CA ILE A 75 0.82 9.13 -0.95
C ILE A 75 -0.04 10.37 -1.27
N ASN A 76 -0.57 11.04 -0.25
CA ASN A 76 -1.38 12.25 -0.44
C ASN A 76 -0.57 13.45 -0.97
N THR A 77 0.75 13.44 -0.84
CA THR A 77 1.60 14.45 -1.52
C THR A 77 1.77 14.21 -3.01
N LEU A 78 1.42 13.01 -3.49
CA LEU A 78 1.52 12.60 -4.90
C LEU A 78 0.20 12.74 -5.65
N GLU A 79 -0.89 13.06 -4.95
CA GLU A 79 -2.18 13.31 -5.59
C GLU A 79 -2.07 14.60 -6.42
N GLU A 80 -2.23 14.48 -7.74
CA GLU A 80 -2.44 15.64 -8.61
C GLU A 80 -3.73 16.33 -8.13
N ARG A 81 -3.60 17.57 -7.66
CA ARG A 81 -4.75 18.45 -7.44
C ARG A 81 -5.50 18.72 -8.73
#